data_AF-A0AB37XQB8-F1
#
_entry.id   AF-A0AB37XQB8-F1
#
_cell.length_a   1.000
_cell.length_b   1.000
_cell.length_c   1.000
_cell.angle_alpha   90.00
_cell.angle_beta   90.00
_cell.angle_gamma   90.00
#
_symmetry.space_group_name_H-M   'P 1'
#
loop_
_entity.id
_entity.type
_entity.pdbx_description
1 polymer ?
#
loop_
_entity_poly.entity_id
_entity_poly.type
_entity_poly.pdbx_seq_one_letter_code
_entity_poly.pdbx_strand_id
1 'polypeptide(L)'
;VKRDFAKQHNIRTIGDLNKVKDQLKPGFTLEFNDRPDGYKAVQKAYNLNLDNIRTMEPKLRYQAINKGNINLIDAYSTDAELKQYDMVVLKDDKHVFPPYQGAPLFKESFLKKHPEIKKPLNKLENKISDEDMQMMNYKVTVKNEDPYTVAKDYLKAKGLIK
;
A
#
# COMPACT_ATOMS: atom_id res chain seq x y z
N VAL A 1 -3.36 6.61 -6.96
CA VAL A 1 -4.28 7.61 -7.59
C VAL A 1 -5.71 7.40 -7.06
N LYS A 2 -6.64 8.34 -7.25
CA LYS A 2 -8.06 8.11 -6.95
C LYS A 2 -8.67 7.08 -7.91
N ARG A 3 -9.65 6.29 -7.44
CA ARG A 3 -10.25 5.18 -8.21
C ARG A 3 -11.01 5.65 -9.45
N ASP A 4 -11.72 6.77 -9.37
CA ASP A 4 -12.43 7.40 -10.48
C ASP A 4 -11.47 7.84 -11.59
N PHE A 5 -10.39 8.55 -11.24
CA PHE A 5 -9.33 8.96 -12.17
C PHE A 5 -8.71 7.75 -12.86
N ALA A 6 -8.38 6.69 -12.10
CA ALA A 6 -7.84 5.47 -12.68
C ALA A 6 -8.82 4.80 -13.67
N LYS A 7 -10.11 4.76 -13.35
CA LYS A 7 -11.15 4.20 -14.23
C LYS A 7 -11.32 5.03 -15.50
N GLN A 8 -11.44 6.35 -15.36
CA GLN A 8 -11.63 7.28 -16.47
C GLN A 8 -10.50 7.19 -17.50
N HIS A 9 -9.27 7.01 -17.02
CA HIS A 9 -8.07 6.98 -17.87
C HIS A 9 -7.53 5.56 -18.13
N ASN A 10 -8.23 4.52 -17.67
CA ASN A 10 -7.82 3.11 -17.76
C ASN A 10 -6.37 2.87 -17.29
N ILE A 11 -6.04 3.38 -16.10
CA ILE A 11 -4.72 3.29 -15.47
C ILE A 11 -4.73 2.12 -14.48
N ARG A 12 -3.83 1.15 -14.66
CA ARG A 12 -3.69 -0.02 -13.78
C ARG A 12 -2.25 -0.23 -13.32
N THR A 13 -1.27 0.11 -14.15
CA THR A 13 0.17 -0.02 -13.82
C THR A 13 0.81 1.35 -13.63
N ILE A 14 2.02 1.37 -13.07
CA ILE A 14 2.83 2.60 -13.01
C ILE A 14 3.12 3.12 -14.43
N GLY A 15 3.37 2.23 -15.39
CA GLY A 15 3.62 2.60 -16.78
C GLY A 15 2.45 3.29 -17.47
N ASP A 16 1.21 2.98 -17.09
CA ASP A 16 0.01 3.61 -17.63
C ASP A 16 -0.06 5.12 -17.33
N LEU A 17 0.68 5.61 -16.32
CA LEU A 17 0.77 7.05 -16.01
C LEU A 17 1.31 7.86 -17.19
N ASN A 18 2.13 7.27 -18.07
CA ASN A 18 2.63 7.96 -19.26
C ASN A 18 1.50 8.39 -20.22
N LYS A 19 0.34 7.71 -20.21
CA LYS A 19 -0.82 8.04 -21.07
C LYS A 19 -1.49 9.36 -20.70
N VAL A 20 -1.29 9.81 -19.46
CA VAL A 20 -1.97 10.98 -18.88
C VAL A 20 -0.98 11.95 -18.26
N LYS A 21 0.29 11.88 -18.68
CA LYS A 21 1.41 12.59 -18.06
C LYS A 21 1.12 14.09 -17.83
N ASP A 22 0.57 14.75 -18.84
CA ASP A 22 0.28 16.20 -18.80
C ASP A 22 -0.88 16.57 -17.86
N GLN A 23 -1.66 15.58 -17.42
CA GLN A 23 -2.75 15.76 -16.46
C GLN A 23 -2.30 15.44 -15.03
N LEU A 24 -1.09 14.89 -14.83
CA LEU A 24 -0.59 14.51 -13.52
C LEU A 24 -0.18 15.75 -12.72
N LYS A 25 -0.58 15.75 -11.46
CA LYS A 25 -0.18 16.68 -10.41
C LYS A 25 0.41 15.81 -9.29
N PRO A 26 1.71 15.49 -9.35
CA PRO A 26 2.33 14.57 -8.41
C PRO A 26 2.53 15.25 -7.05
N GLY A 27 2.20 14.55 -5.98
CA GLY A 27 2.55 14.94 -4.62
C GLY A 27 3.22 13.79 -3.88
N PHE A 28 4.51 13.91 -3.63
CA PHE A 28 5.31 12.86 -2.99
C PHE A 28 5.84 13.28 -1.63
N THR A 29 6.26 12.31 -0.83
CA THR A 29 7.16 12.62 0.30
C THR A 29 8.52 13.09 -0.23
N LEU A 30 9.21 13.95 0.52
CA LEU A 30 10.55 14.42 0.17
C LEU A 30 11.52 13.24 0.03
N GLU A 31 11.45 12.28 0.96
CA GLU A 31 12.28 11.09 0.95
C GLU A 31 12.07 10.24 -0.31
N PHE A 32 10.82 9.92 -0.66
CA PHE A 32 10.52 9.13 -1.85
C PHE A 32 10.99 9.81 -3.13
N ASN A 33 10.86 11.14 -3.22
CA ASN A 33 11.29 11.91 -4.37
C ASN A 33 12.81 11.81 -4.60
N ASP A 34 13.59 11.89 -3.53
CA ASP A 34 15.04 12.08 -3.62
C ASP A 34 15.85 10.78 -3.57
N ARG A 35 15.29 9.72 -2.98
CA ARG A 35 15.95 8.42 -2.85
C ARG A 35 16.28 7.77 -4.19
N PRO A 36 17.47 7.16 -4.35
CA PRO A 36 17.82 6.41 -5.57
C PRO A 36 16.88 5.24 -5.85
N ASP A 37 16.38 4.58 -4.81
CA ASP A 37 15.41 3.47 -4.85
C ASP A 37 13.95 3.92 -4.73
N GLY A 38 13.71 5.24 -4.70
CA GLY A 38 12.37 5.84 -4.71
C GLY A 38 11.91 6.22 -6.12
N TYR A 39 11.40 7.44 -6.27
CA TYR A 39 10.92 7.97 -7.55
C TYR A 39 11.99 7.94 -8.65
N LYS A 40 13.27 8.16 -8.32
CA LYS A 40 14.36 8.09 -9.32
C LYS A 40 14.47 6.72 -9.99
N ALA A 41 14.28 5.63 -9.24
CA ALA A 41 14.25 4.28 -9.81
C ALA A 41 13.00 4.08 -10.68
N VAL A 42 11.84 4.56 -10.24
CA VAL A 42 10.59 4.52 -11.02
C VAL A 42 10.72 5.30 -12.32
N GLN A 43 11.24 6.51 -12.27
CA GLN A 43 11.50 7.38 -13.42
C GLN A 43 12.36 6.64 -14.45
N LYS A 44 13.48 6.04 -14.02
CA LYS A 44 14.36 5.28 -14.91
C LYS A 44 13.69 4.04 -15.49
N ALA A 45 13.02 3.24 -14.68
CA ALA A 45 12.42 1.98 -15.11
C ALA A 45 11.25 2.19 -16.07
N TYR A 46 10.40 3.18 -15.83
CA TYR A 46 9.18 3.45 -16.59
C TYR A 46 9.31 4.58 -17.62
N ASN A 47 10.48 5.23 -17.72
CA ASN A 47 10.67 6.47 -18.47
C ASN A 47 9.63 7.54 -18.09
N LEU A 48 9.26 7.58 -16.81
CA LEU A 48 8.18 8.41 -16.29
C LEU A 48 8.77 9.72 -15.74
N ASN A 49 8.85 10.75 -16.58
CA ASN A 49 9.48 12.03 -16.25
C ASN A 49 8.45 13.07 -15.79
N LEU A 50 7.93 12.97 -14.57
CA LEU A 50 6.93 13.91 -14.03
C LEU A 50 7.51 15.30 -13.79
N ASP A 51 6.75 16.32 -14.20
CA ASP A 51 7.05 17.72 -13.98
C ASP A 51 6.31 18.25 -12.73
N ASN A 52 6.82 19.34 -12.13
CA ASN A 52 6.17 20.05 -11.02
C ASN A 52 5.77 19.17 -9.82
N ILE A 53 6.59 18.17 -9.47
CA ILE A 53 6.38 17.31 -8.30
C ILE A 53 6.36 18.19 -7.03
N ARG A 54 5.28 18.10 -6.25
CA ARG A 54 5.15 18.80 -4.97
C ARG A 54 5.55 17.87 -3.84
N THR A 55 6.59 18.23 -3.10
CA THR A 55 6.95 17.47 -1.89
C THR A 55 6.12 17.93 -0.70
N MET A 56 5.68 16.99 0.15
CA MET A 56 4.90 17.29 1.35
C MET A 56 4.96 16.15 2.38
N GLU A 57 4.53 16.45 3.61
CA GLU A 57 4.49 15.47 4.69
C GLU A 57 3.56 14.28 4.40
N PRO A 58 3.85 13.07 4.92
CA PRO A 58 3.11 11.84 4.62
C PRO A 58 1.60 11.89 4.84
N LYS A 59 1.11 12.65 5.83
CA LYS A 59 -0.33 12.81 6.07
C LYS A 59 -0.97 13.88 5.18
N LEU A 60 -0.21 14.92 4.78
CA LEU A 60 -0.74 16.05 4.02
C LEU A 60 -1.05 15.67 2.57
N ARG A 61 -0.27 14.77 1.97
CA ARG A 61 -0.51 14.21 0.62
C ARG A 61 -1.89 13.57 0.47
N TYR A 62 -2.37 12.83 1.48
CA TYR A 62 -3.72 12.25 1.44
C TYR A 62 -4.83 13.33 1.50
N GLN A 63 -4.62 14.38 2.30
CA GLN A 63 -5.54 15.52 2.31
C GLN A 63 -5.52 16.29 0.98
N ALA A 64 -4.33 16.48 0.41
CA ALA A 64 -4.14 17.20 -0.85
C ALA A 64 -4.78 16.47 -2.04
N ILE A 65 -4.61 15.14 -2.13
CA ILE A 65 -5.27 14.35 -3.18
C ILE A 65 -6.79 14.30 -2.99
N ASN A 66 -7.26 14.27 -1.74
CA ASN A 66 -8.70 14.31 -1.47
C ASN A 66 -9.34 15.65 -1.86
N LYS A 67 -8.61 16.76 -1.70
CA LYS A 67 -9.02 18.10 -2.14
C LYS A 67 -8.84 18.34 -3.65
N GLY A 68 -8.24 17.41 -4.39
CA GLY A 68 -7.96 17.56 -5.83
C GLY A 68 -6.78 18.47 -6.16
N ASN A 69 -5.99 18.88 -5.17
CA ASN A 69 -4.79 19.71 -5.37
C ASN A 69 -3.67 18.95 -6.10
N ILE A 70 -3.63 17.64 -5.91
CA ILE A 70 -2.76 16.66 -6.55
C ILE A 70 -3.61 15.44 -6.96
N ASN A 71 -3.11 14.58 -7.84
CA ASN A 71 -3.84 13.37 -8.27
C ASN A 71 -2.99 12.08 -8.30
N LEU A 72 -1.71 12.19 -7.97
CA LEU A 72 -0.77 11.07 -7.86
C LEU A 72 0.07 11.22 -6.59
N ILE A 73 0.23 10.13 -5.82
CA ILE A 73 1.01 10.07 -4.58
C ILE A 73 1.76 8.73 -4.46
N ASP A 74 2.79 8.69 -3.61
CA ASP A 74 3.66 7.56 -3.24
C ASP A 74 3.15 6.77 -2.02
N ALA A 75 2.42 5.67 -2.13
CA ALA A 75 1.83 5.01 -0.95
C ALA A 75 2.43 3.66 -0.61
N TYR A 76 2.34 3.24 0.65
CA TYR A 76 2.45 1.82 0.97
C TYR A 76 1.17 1.12 0.54
N SER A 77 1.28 -0.10 0.02
CA SER A 77 0.12 -0.82 -0.52
C SER A 77 -0.94 -1.16 0.53
N THR A 78 -0.60 -1.07 1.81
CA THR A 78 -1.49 -1.40 2.93
C THR A 78 -1.96 -0.19 3.74
N ASP A 79 -1.64 1.04 3.31
CA ASP A 79 -2.05 2.28 4.00
C ASP A 79 -3.59 2.36 4.14
N ALA A 80 -4.06 2.67 5.35
CA ALA A 80 -5.48 2.79 5.66
C ALA A 80 -6.19 3.86 4.83
N GLU A 81 -5.48 4.94 4.54
CA GLU A 81 -5.95 6.09 3.79
C GLU A 81 -6.34 5.72 2.35
N LEU A 82 -5.76 4.64 1.79
CA LEU A 82 -6.16 4.13 0.49
C LEU A 82 -7.64 3.72 0.48
N LYS A 83 -8.08 3.08 1.57
CA LYS A 83 -9.49 2.72 1.75
C LYS A 83 -10.34 3.95 2.08
N GLN A 84 -9.85 4.81 2.97
CA GLN A 84 -10.57 6.02 3.40
C GLN A 84 -10.91 6.95 2.25
N TYR A 85 -9.98 7.14 1.31
CA TYR A 85 -10.11 8.11 0.23
C TYR A 85 -10.45 7.46 -1.13
N ASP A 86 -10.90 6.21 -1.14
CA ASP A 86 -11.22 5.43 -2.34
C ASP A 86 -10.14 5.51 -3.43
N MET A 87 -8.95 5.02 -3.07
CA MET A 87 -7.79 5.04 -3.93
C MET A 87 -7.51 3.67 -4.53
N VAL A 88 -6.68 3.66 -5.57
CA VAL A 88 -6.09 2.45 -6.14
C VAL A 88 -4.57 2.56 -6.13
N VAL A 89 -3.95 1.45 -5.76
CA VAL A 89 -2.51 1.22 -5.89
C VAL A 89 -2.25 0.77 -7.32
N LEU A 90 -1.24 1.36 -7.96
CA LEU A 90 -0.85 0.99 -9.31
C LEU A 90 0.15 -0.16 -9.25
N LYS A 91 -0.03 -1.15 -10.13
CA LYS A 91 0.88 -2.30 -10.19
C LYS A 91 2.27 -1.86 -10.66
N ASP A 92 3.29 -2.26 -9.91
CA ASP A 92 4.69 -2.22 -10.34
C ASP A 92 5.04 -3.50 -11.11
N ASP A 93 4.82 -3.51 -12.42
CA ASP A 93 5.07 -4.66 -13.29
C ASP A 93 6.51 -4.78 -13.78
N LYS A 94 7.36 -3.77 -13.49
CA LYS A 94 8.80 -3.80 -13.72
C LYS A 94 9.62 -4.14 -12.48
N HIS A 95 8.96 -4.42 -11.35
CA HIS A 95 9.60 -4.85 -10.11
C HIS A 95 10.69 -3.87 -9.64
N VAL A 96 10.39 -2.57 -9.69
CA VAL A 96 11.27 -1.51 -9.17
C VAL A 96 11.45 -1.66 -7.66
N PHE A 97 10.37 -1.98 -6.95
CA PHE A 97 10.41 -2.17 -5.51
C PHE A 97 10.57 -3.64 -5.14
N PRO A 98 11.42 -3.98 -4.16
CA PRO A 98 11.49 -5.33 -3.64
C PRO A 98 10.15 -5.71 -2.96
N PRO A 99 9.82 -7.00 -2.92
CA PRO A 99 8.61 -7.45 -2.22
C PRO A 99 8.75 -7.27 -0.70
N TYR A 100 7.75 -6.64 -0.07
CA TYR A 100 7.65 -6.50 1.38
C TYR A 100 6.48 -7.33 1.92
N GLN A 101 6.69 -8.65 1.99
CA GLN A 101 5.68 -9.57 2.51
C GLN A 101 5.78 -9.70 4.03
N GLY A 102 4.64 -9.60 4.71
CA GLY A 102 4.56 -9.86 6.15
C GLY A 102 4.69 -11.35 6.46
N ALA A 103 5.60 -11.70 7.36
CA ALA A 103 5.79 -13.08 7.81
C ALA A 103 6.13 -13.15 9.31
N PRO A 104 5.61 -14.14 10.05
CA PRO A 104 6.06 -14.41 11.42
C PRO A 104 7.52 -14.85 11.44
N LEU A 105 8.34 -14.25 12.31
CA LEU A 105 9.75 -14.58 12.49
C LEU A 105 10.03 -14.99 13.94
N PHE A 106 10.74 -16.10 14.12
CA PHE A 106 11.07 -16.64 15.44
C PHE A 106 12.54 -17.06 15.51
N LYS A 107 13.10 -17.01 16.73
CA LYS A 107 14.36 -17.71 17.01
C LYS A 107 14.15 -19.22 16.83
N GLU A 108 15.12 -19.89 16.20
CA GLU A 108 15.04 -21.34 15.99
C GLU A 108 14.90 -22.10 17.32
N SER A 109 15.63 -21.69 18.36
CA SER A 109 15.56 -22.30 19.69
C SER A 109 14.18 -22.18 20.35
N PHE A 110 13.42 -21.13 20.03
CA PHE A 110 12.05 -20.97 20.50
C PHE A 110 11.11 -21.93 19.77
N LEU A 111 11.20 -22.03 18.44
CA LEU A 111 10.38 -22.97 17.65
C LEU A 111 10.65 -24.43 18.00
N LYS A 112 11.90 -24.78 18.36
CA LYS A 112 12.23 -26.13 18.85
C LYS A 112 11.51 -26.46 20.17
N LYS A 113 11.32 -25.46 21.04
CA LYS A 113 10.61 -25.61 22.32
C LYS A 113 9.08 -25.51 22.17
N HIS A 114 8.63 -24.81 21.13
CA HIS A 114 7.21 -24.53 20.87
C HIS A 114 6.77 -24.96 19.45
N PRO A 115 6.91 -26.25 19.08
CA PRO A 115 6.57 -26.72 17.74
C PRO A 115 5.07 -26.55 17.42
N GLU A 116 4.21 -26.46 18.44
CA GLU A 116 2.77 -26.27 18.33
C GLU A 116 2.37 -24.97 17.62
N ILE A 117 3.24 -23.95 17.62
CA ILE A 117 2.97 -22.63 17.04
C ILE A 117 3.06 -22.65 15.50
N LYS A 118 3.87 -23.55 14.93
CA LYS A 118 4.16 -23.57 13.48
C LYS A 118 2.89 -23.82 12.66
N LYS A 119 2.12 -24.85 13.02
CA LYS A 119 0.94 -25.26 12.24
C LYS A 119 -0.16 -24.19 12.23
N PRO A 120 -0.56 -23.57 13.35
CA PRO A 120 -1.52 -22.47 13.35
C PRO A 120 -1.08 -21.26 12.52
N LEU A 121 0.17 -20.81 12.66
CA LEU A 121 0.65 -19.63 11.93
C LEU A 121 0.73 -19.88 10.42
N ASN A 122 1.14 -21.07 9.99
CA ASN A 122 1.14 -21.43 8.57
C ASN A 122 -0.27 -21.45 7.96
N LYS A 123 -1.35 -21.50 8.75
CA LYS A 123 -2.71 -21.34 8.19
C LYS A 123 -2.96 -19.93 7.64
N LEU A 124 -2.16 -18.94 8.05
CA LEU A 124 -2.24 -17.56 7.55
C LEU A 124 -1.56 -17.38 6.19
N GLU A 125 -0.78 -18.36 5.75
CA GLU A 125 -0.08 -18.32 4.47
C GLU A 125 -1.06 -18.02 3.33
N ASN A 126 -0.76 -16.98 2.55
CA ASN A 126 -1.56 -16.50 1.42
C ASN A 126 -3.03 -16.19 1.76
N LYS A 127 -3.36 -15.92 3.03
CA LYS A 127 -4.74 -15.56 3.43
C LYS A 127 -5.02 -14.08 3.41
N ILE A 128 -4.02 -13.27 3.72
CA ILE A 128 -4.12 -11.82 3.87
C ILE A 128 -3.65 -11.17 2.57
N SER A 129 -4.60 -10.63 1.78
CA SER A 129 -4.26 -9.77 0.65
C SER A 129 -3.94 -8.34 1.11
N ASP A 130 -3.42 -7.52 0.20
CA ASP A 130 -3.22 -6.09 0.45
C ASP A 130 -4.56 -5.42 0.78
N GLU A 131 -5.65 -5.74 0.09
CA GLU A 131 -6.98 -5.19 0.37
C GLU A 131 -7.54 -5.62 1.73
N ASP A 132 -7.30 -6.88 2.14
CA ASP A 132 -7.64 -7.35 3.47
C ASP A 132 -6.89 -6.51 4.53
N MET A 133 -5.59 -6.29 4.33
CA MET A 133 -4.76 -5.51 5.25
C MET A 133 -5.12 -4.02 5.25
N GLN A 134 -5.40 -3.42 4.09
CA GLN A 134 -5.93 -2.04 3.98
C GLN A 134 -7.22 -1.89 4.79
N MET A 135 -8.14 -2.86 4.71
CA MET A 135 -9.38 -2.84 5.48
C MET A 135 -9.12 -2.94 6.98
N MET A 136 -8.25 -3.87 7.41
CA MET A 136 -7.90 -4.02 8.82
C MET A 136 -7.22 -2.75 9.36
N ASN A 137 -6.26 -2.19 8.62
CA ASN A 137 -5.60 -0.93 8.98
C ASN A 137 -6.61 0.23 9.05
N TYR A 138 -7.55 0.32 8.10
CA TYR A 138 -8.61 1.33 8.12
C TYR A 138 -9.48 1.26 9.38
N LYS A 139 -9.88 0.06 9.79
CA LYS A 139 -10.65 -0.12 11.04
C LYS A 139 -9.86 0.37 12.25
N VAL A 140 -8.58 0.04 12.34
CA VAL A 140 -7.73 0.43 13.47
C VAL A 140 -7.44 1.93 13.46
N THR A 141 -6.89 2.47 12.38
CA THR A 141 -6.33 3.83 12.38
C THR A 141 -7.38 4.92 12.14
N VAL A 142 -8.45 4.61 11.39
CA VAL A 142 -9.47 5.59 11.01
C VAL A 142 -10.76 5.40 11.80
N LYS A 143 -11.19 4.15 12.04
CA LYS A 143 -12.37 3.87 12.87
C LYS A 143 -12.05 3.73 14.36
N ASN A 144 -10.76 3.74 14.73
CA ASN A 144 -10.31 3.61 16.11
C ASN A 144 -10.85 2.33 16.78
N GLU A 145 -11.04 1.26 15.99
CA GLU A 145 -11.38 -0.07 16.48
C GLU A 145 -10.16 -0.72 17.13
N ASP A 146 -10.40 -1.54 18.16
CA ASP A 146 -9.36 -2.29 18.85
C ASP A 146 -8.66 -3.29 17.89
N PRO A 147 -7.32 -3.25 17.73
CA PRO A 147 -6.59 -4.14 16.82
C PRO A 147 -6.81 -5.62 17.11
N TYR A 148 -6.96 -6.00 18.38
CA TYR A 148 -7.20 -7.39 18.76
C TYR A 148 -8.56 -7.86 18.23
N THR A 149 -9.60 -7.04 18.39
CA THR A 149 -10.94 -7.31 17.88
C THR A 149 -10.93 -7.41 16.35
N VAL A 150 -10.29 -6.47 15.66
CA VAL A 150 -10.16 -6.49 14.19
C VAL A 150 -9.48 -7.77 13.70
N ALA A 151 -8.35 -8.16 14.32
CA ALA A 151 -7.64 -9.38 13.96
C ALA A 151 -8.49 -10.63 14.23
N LYS A 152 -9.15 -10.70 15.38
CA LYS A 152 -10.03 -11.82 15.75
C LYS A 152 -11.18 -11.97 14.76
N ASP A 153 -11.83 -10.87 14.40
CA ASP A 153 -12.95 -10.87 13.45
C ASP A 153 -12.50 -11.31 12.06
N TYR A 154 -11.32 -10.85 11.60
CA TYR A 154 -10.74 -11.31 10.35
C TYR A 154 -10.50 -12.82 10.36
N LEU A 155 -9.88 -13.34 11.42
CA LEU A 155 -9.60 -14.78 11.56
C LEU A 155 -10.89 -15.61 11.59
N LYS A 156 -11.94 -15.12 12.27
CA LYS A 156 -13.27 -15.77 12.26
C LYS A 156 -13.90 -15.75 10.88
N ALA A 157 -13.90 -14.60 10.21
CA ALA A 157 -14.48 -14.45 8.88
C ALA A 157 -13.79 -15.34 7.83
N LYS A 158 -12.49 -15.60 7.98
CA LYS A 158 -11.73 -16.54 7.13
C LYS A 158 -11.81 -18.00 7.61
N GLY A 159 -12.58 -18.30 8.66
CA GLY A 159 -12.74 -19.65 9.21
C GLY A 159 -11.47 -20.22 9.85
N LEU A 160 -10.52 -19.36 10.25
CA LEU A 160 -9.24 -19.75 10.84
C LEU A 160 -9.35 -20.04 12.33
N ILE A 161 -10.31 -19.39 13.00
CA ILE A 161 -10.70 -19.60 14.40
C ILE A 161 -12.23 -19.58 14.55
N LYS A 162 -12.75 -19.99 15.70
CA LYS A 162 -14.17 -19.92 16.08
C LYS A 162 -14.50 -18.61 16.81
#